data_AF-A0A959ZXV3-F1
#
_entry.id   AF-A0A959ZXV3-F1
#
_cell.length_a   1.000
_cell.length_b   1.000
_cell.length_c   1.000
_cell.angle_alpha   90.00
_cell.angle_beta   90.00
_cell.angle_gamma   90.00
#
_symmetry.space_group_name_H-M   'P 1'
#
loop_
_entity.id
_entity.type
_entity.pdbx_description
1 polymer ?
#
loop_
_entity_poly.entity_id
_entity_poly.type
_entity_poly.pdbx_seq_one_letter_code
_entity_poly.pdbx_strand_id
1 'polypeptide(L)'
;MGRRGLLAATIACLLLGGCGGGSGGEVPTFAGTDEEQIAGTVNAMTGAIAAGDGELACGLMSEQGRAIMLDAGRQAGGEEVGDCESAVPAAEAMGFDPGDFRVEVGDVSVGGDAATVRCDIDGEFALVREDAGWRVDVPYCNH
;
A
#
# COMPACT_ATOMS: atom_id res chain seq x y z
N MET A 1 37.17 -26.97 -44.99
CA MET A 1 35.76 -26.87 -44.55
C MET A 1 35.38 -28.17 -43.84
N GLY A 2 34.44 -28.14 -42.89
CA GLY A 2 34.09 -29.28 -42.01
C GLY A 2 34.86 -29.19 -40.69
N ARG A 3 34.32 -28.71 -39.56
CA ARG A 3 33.08 -28.98 -38.78
C ARG A 3 33.23 -30.11 -37.75
N ARG A 4 33.08 -29.72 -36.48
CA ARG A 4 32.71 -30.53 -35.29
C ARG A 4 33.79 -31.55 -34.85
N GLY A 5 34.09 -31.71 -33.57
CA GLY A 5 33.62 -30.96 -32.39
C GLY A 5 33.80 -31.81 -31.12
N LEU A 6 33.92 -31.19 -29.95
CA LEU A 6 34.00 -31.89 -28.67
C LEU A 6 33.30 -31.08 -27.57
N LEU A 7 32.39 -31.75 -26.85
CA LEU A 7 31.69 -31.20 -25.69
C LEU A 7 32.52 -31.48 -24.44
N ALA A 8 32.84 -30.44 -23.68
CA ALA A 8 33.46 -30.54 -22.36
C ALA A 8 32.47 -30.05 -21.29
N ALA A 9 31.50 -30.90 -20.95
CA ALA A 9 30.56 -30.60 -19.87
C ALA A 9 31.28 -30.68 -18.51
N THR A 10 31.34 -29.56 -17.80
CA THR A 10 31.87 -29.50 -16.42
C THR A 10 30.72 -29.13 -15.49
N ILE A 11 30.14 -30.13 -14.83
CA ILE A 11 29.10 -29.95 -13.81
C ILE A 11 29.80 -29.82 -12.46
N ALA A 12 29.51 -28.74 -11.74
CA ALA A 12 29.87 -28.56 -10.33
C ALA A 12 28.62 -28.10 -9.58
N CYS A 13 28.27 -28.80 -8.50
CA CYS A 13 27.02 -28.62 -7.76
C CYS A 13 27.28 -28.16 -6.32
N LEU A 14 26.32 -27.42 -5.74
CA LEU A 14 26.24 -27.05 -4.31
C LEU A 14 27.34 -26.02 -3.91
N LEU A 15 27.22 -25.15 -2.88
CA LEU A 15 26.27 -24.98 -1.77
C LEU A 15 25.85 -23.48 -1.67
N LEU A 16 24.85 -23.05 -0.87
CA LEU A 16 23.89 -23.81 -0.06
C LEU A 16 22.56 -23.97 -0.85
N GLY A 17 21.35 -23.46 -0.54
CA GLY A 17 20.74 -22.79 0.63
C GLY A 17 20.29 -21.34 0.39
N GLY A 18 18.97 -21.08 0.49
CA GLY A 18 18.37 -19.74 0.36
C GLY A 18 16.88 -19.72 -0.01
N CYS A 19 16.07 -20.69 0.46
CA CYS A 19 14.63 -20.71 0.20
C CYS A 19 13.89 -19.74 1.14
N GLY A 20 14.10 -18.44 0.92
CA GLY A 20 13.41 -17.35 1.59
C GLY A 20 12.27 -16.82 0.72
N GLY A 21 11.29 -17.68 0.41
CA GLY A 21 10.11 -17.35 -0.40
C GLY A 21 9.11 -16.47 0.33
N GLY A 22 9.57 -15.37 0.91
CA GLY A 22 8.70 -14.30 1.38
C GLY A 22 8.28 -13.45 0.19
N SER A 23 7.06 -13.67 -0.30
CA SER A 23 6.30 -12.60 -0.95
C SER A 23 5.94 -11.59 0.13
N GLY A 24 6.90 -10.76 0.52
CA GLY A 24 6.58 -9.45 1.10
C GLY A 24 6.62 -8.48 -0.07
N GLY A 25 5.47 -7.94 -0.46
CA GLY A 25 5.41 -6.86 -1.42
C GLY A 25 6.27 -5.71 -0.95
N GLU A 26 7.26 -5.32 -1.75
CA GLU A 26 8.05 -4.11 -1.46
C GLU A 26 7.11 -2.92 -1.61
N VAL A 27 6.65 -2.37 -0.47
CA VAL A 27 5.68 -1.27 -0.45
C VAL A 27 6.21 -0.12 -1.29
N PRO A 28 5.49 0.30 -2.35
CA PRO A 28 6.05 1.21 -3.33
C PRO A 28 6.39 2.56 -2.72
N THR A 29 7.64 2.97 -2.90
CA THR A 29 8.13 4.30 -2.55
C THR A 29 7.97 5.22 -3.76
N PHE A 30 7.28 6.35 -3.59
CA PHE A 30 7.12 7.35 -4.63
C PHE A 30 8.33 8.31 -4.65
N ALA A 31 8.56 8.96 -5.80
CA ALA A 31 9.63 9.93 -5.97
C ALA A 31 9.09 11.16 -6.70
N GLY A 32 9.51 12.35 -6.25
CA GLY A 32 8.98 13.64 -6.69
C GLY A 32 9.08 14.66 -5.56
N THR A 33 8.29 15.73 -5.62
CA THR A 33 8.02 16.58 -4.45
C THR A 33 7.25 15.81 -3.37
N ASP A 34 7.08 16.39 -2.17
CA ASP A 34 6.27 15.75 -1.13
C ASP A 34 4.81 15.59 -1.57
N GLU A 35 4.26 16.58 -2.27
CA GLU A 35 2.90 16.56 -2.81
C GLU A 35 2.72 15.47 -3.88
N GLU A 36 3.69 15.29 -4.78
CA GLU A 36 3.70 14.20 -5.76
C GLU A 36 3.76 12.82 -5.08
N GLN A 37 4.56 12.69 -4.01
CA GLN A 37 4.67 11.45 -3.23
C GLN A 37 3.40 11.14 -2.43
N ILE A 38 2.78 12.15 -1.81
CA ILE A 38 1.53 12.02 -1.06
C ILE A 38 0.39 11.63 -2.00
N ALA A 39 0.23 12.34 -3.12
CA ALA A 39 -0.76 12.02 -4.14
C ALA A 39 -0.56 10.59 -4.67
N GLY A 40 0.69 10.19 -4.96
CA GLY A 40 1.01 8.80 -5.33
C GLY A 40 0.61 7.77 -4.26
N THR A 41 0.92 8.05 -3.00
CA THR A 41 0.64 7.17 -1.85
C THR A 41 -0.86 6.95 -1.64
N VAL A 42 -1.66 8.03 -1.61
CA VAL A 42 -3.12 7.91 -1.44
C VAL A 42 -3.76 7.24 -2.66
N ASN A 43 -3.40 7.63 -3.89
CA ASN A 43 -3.94 7.04 -5.12
C ASN A 43 -3.61 5.55 -5.27
N ALA A 44 -2.46 5.10 -4.73
CA ALA A 44 -2.10 3.68 -4.69
C ALA A 44 -2.85 2.92 -3.59
N MET A 45 -3.04 3.52 -2.40
CA MET A 45 -3.80 2.91 -1.31
C MET A 45 -5.27 2.73 -1.70
N THR A 46 -5.92 3.75 -2.26
CA THR A 46 -7.32 3.66 -2.72
C THR A 46 -7.47 2.70 -3.90
N GLY A 47 -6.51 2.70 -4.83
CA GLY A 47 -6.46 1.73 -5.93
C GLY A 47 -6.28 0.28 -5.46
N ALA A 48 -5.53 0.05 -4.38
CA ALA A 48 -5.37 -1.26 -3.76
C ALA A 48 -6.64 -1.73 -3.04
N ILE A 49 -7.30 -0.83 -2.28
CA ILE A 49 -8.60 -1.09 -1.63
C ILE A 49 -9.64 -1.51 -2.68
N ALA A 50 -9.80 -0.74 -3.77
CA ALA A 50 -10.73 -1.05 -4.86
C ALA A 50 -10.37 -2.32 -5.68
N ALA A 51 -9.16 -2.87 -5.49
CA ALA A 51 -8.74 -4.14 -6.08
C ALA A 51 -8.84 -5.33 -5.12
N GLY A 52 -9.21 -5.10 -3.86
CA GLY A 52 -9.14 -6.10 -2.77
C GLY A 52 -7.72 -6.47 -2.35
N ASP A 53 -6.71 -5.68 -2.72
CA ASP A 53 -5.29 -5.90 -2.39
C ASP A 53 -4.98 -5.36 -0.99
N GLY A 54 -5.37 -6.14 0.02
CA GLY A 54 -5.17 -5.80 1.43
C GLY A 54 -3.70 -5.64 1.82
N GLU A 55 -2.78 -6.41 1.24
CA GLU A 55 -1.34 -6.32 1.53
C GLU A 55 -0.77 -4.97 1.07
N LEU A 56 -1.06 -4.56 -0.18
CA LEU A 56 -0.62 -3.27 -0.71
C LEU A 56 -1.31 -2.09 -0.01
N ALA A 57 -2.62 -2.19 0.24
CA ALA A 57 -3.38 -1.14 0.91
C ALA A 57 -2.84 -0.87 2.33
N CYS A 58 -2.69 -1.92 3.14
CA CYS A 58 -2.21 -1.80 4.52
C CYS A 58 -0.72 -1.46 4.60
N GLY A 59 0.10 -1.90 3.62
CA GLY A 59 1.51 -1.51 3.53
C GLY A 59 1.72 0.00 3.35
N LEU A 60 0.78 0.70 2.70
CA LEU A 60 0.82 2.15 2.46
C LEU A 60 0.29 2.99 3.64
N MET A 61 -0.24 2.35 4.68
CA MET A 61 -0.72 3.00 5.90
C MET A 61 0.32 3.01 7.02
N SER A 62 0.19 3.93 7.99
CA SER A 62 0.99 3.92 9.21
C SER A 62 0.55 2.77 10.15
N GLU A 63 1.16 2.62 11.33
CA GLU A 63 0.59 1.76 12.38
C GLU A 63 -0.82 2.22 12.81
N GLN A 64 -1.05 3.53 12.92
CA GLN A 64 -2.35 4.10 13.29
C GLN A 64 -3.38 3.94 12.16
N GLY A 65 -3.00 4.12 10.89
CA GLY A 65 -3.88 3.90 9.75
C GLY A 65 -4.34 2.44 9.63
N ARG A 66 -3.42 1.48 9.81
CA ARG A 66 -3.75 0.05 9.85
C ARG A 66 -4.67 -0.31 11.01
N ALA A 67 -4.46 0.28 12.18
CA ALA A 67 -5.34 0.07 13.34
C ALA A 67 -6.76 0.61 13.11
N ILE A 68 -6.90 1.74 12.42
CA ILE A 68 -8.20 2.31 12.01
C ILE A 68 -8.90 1.42 10.97
N MET A 69 -8.18 0.95 9.95
CA MET A 69 -8.73 0.03 8.94
C MET A 69 -9.21 -1.28 9.57
N LEU A 70 -8.42 -1.85 10.50
CA LEU A 70 -8.79 -3.04 11.27
C LEU A 70 -10.05 -2.85 12.11
N ASP A 71 -10.21 -1.71 12.78
CA ASP A 71 -11.42 -1.42 13.56
C ASP A 71 -12.65 -1.28 12.65
N ALA A 72 -12.54 -0.54 11.54
CA ALA A 72 -13.60 -0.40 10.55
C ALA A 72 -14.01 -1.77 9.95
N GLY A 73 -13.04 -2.61 9.58
CA GLY A 73 -13.31 -3.97 9.09
C GLY A 73 -13.98 -4.87 10.14
N ARG A 74 -13.66 -4.72 11.43
CA ARG A 74 -14.35 -5.43 12.53
C ARG A 74 -15.77 -4.93 12.76
N GLN A 75 -16.02 -3.63 12.61
CA GLN A 75 -17.38 -3.09 12.65
C GLN A 75 -18.24 -3.61 11.48
N ALA A 76 -17.62 -3.90 10.33
CA ALA A 76 -18.28 -4.44 9.14
C ALA A 76 -18.50 -5.96 9.16
N GLY A 77 -17.42 -6.72 9.32
CA GLY A 77 -17.36 -8.18 9.19
C GLY A 77 -17.37 -8.95 10.52
N GLY A 78 -17.27 -8.25 11.66
CA GLY A 78 -17.26 -8.85 12.99
C GLY A 78 -15.87 -9.26 13.48
N GLU A 79 -15.84 -9.99 14.60
CA GLU A 79 -14.63 -10.36 15.35
C GLU A 79 -13.69 -11.34 14.60
N GLU A 80 -14.14 -11.89 13.46
CA GLU A 80 -13.35 -12.77 12.59
C GLU A 80 -12.32 -12.01 11.72
N VAL A 81 -12.41 -10.68 11.64
CA VAL A 81 -11.38 -9.83 11.02
C VAL A 81 -10.17 -9.70 11.97
N GLY A 82 -9.11 -10.43 11.65
CA GLY A 82 -7.92 -10.59 12.51
C GLY A 82 -6.90 -9.45 12.40
N ASP A 83 -6.71 -8.95 11.18
CA ASP A 83 -5.61 -8.08 10.76
C ASP A 83 -6.09 -7.05 9.70
N CYS A 84 -5.23 -6.11 9.31
CA CYS A 84 -5.62 -5.03 8.40
C CYS A 84 -5.93 -5.56 6.99
N GLU A 85 -5.15 -6.56 6.56
CA GLU A 85 -5.20 -7.17 5.25
C GLU A 85 -6.55 -7.89 5.03
N SER A 86 -7.08 -8.57 6.06
CA SER A 86 -8.44 -9.14 6.06
C SER A 86 -9.55 -8.11 6.32
N ALA A 87 -9.23 -6.90 6.79
CA ALA A 87 -10.21 -5.84 7.03
C ALA A 87 -10.64 -5.10 5.75
N VAL A 88 -9.77 -5.00 4.75
CA VAL A 88 -10.04 -4.22 3.51
C VAL A 88 -11.32 -4.66 2.77
N PRO A 89 -11.57 -5.97 2.50
CA PRO A 89 -12.82 -6.40 1.85
C PRO A 89 -14.07 -6.18 2.71
N ALA A 90 -13.92 -6.14 4.03
CA ALA A 90 -15.03 -5.86 4.95
C ALA A 90 -15.35 -4.36 4.97
N ALA A 91 -14.34 -3.48 4.91
CA ALA A 91 -14.52 -2.04 4.78
C ALA A 91 -15.22 -1.67 3.46
N GLU A 92 -14.82 -2.27 2.32
CA GLU A 92 -15.48 -2.11 1.02
C GLU A 92 -17.00 -2.37 1.13
N ALA A 93 -17.39 -3.44 1.83
CA ALA A 93 -18.79 -3.83 2.02
C ALA A 93 -19.63 -2.83 2.86
N MET A 94 -19.02 -1.87 3.58
CA MET A 94 -19.73 -0.75 4.22
C MET A 94 -19.95 0.45 3.28
N GLY A 95 -19.42 0.40 2.05
CA GLY A 95 -19.41 1.54 1.14
C GLY A 95 -18.11 2.33 1.13
N PHE A 96 -17.00 1.80 1.65
CA PHE A 96 -15.65 2.30 1.31
C PHE A 96 -15.23 1.86 -0.09
N ASP A 97 -16.04 2.18 -1.09
CA ASP A 97 -15.65 2.17 -2.49
C ASP A 97 -15.08 3.57 -2.83
N PRO A 98 -13.76 3.70 -3.05
CA PRO A 98 -13.19 4.98 -3.49
C PRO A 98 -13.54 5.29 -4.96
N GLY A 99 -14.00 4.32 -5.74
CA GLY A 99 -14.43 4.50 -7.13
C GLY A 99 -13.39 5.20 -8.01
N ASP A 100 -13.82 6.29 -8.65
CA ASP A 100 -12.97 7.15 -9.48
C ASP A 100 -12.20 8.22 -8.68
N PHE A 101 -12.17 8.18 -7.33
CA PHE A 101 -11.45 9.16 -6.52
C PHE A 101 -9.96 9.22 -6.88
N ARG A 102 -9.49 10.43 -7.18
CA ARG A 102 -8.08 10.73 -7.46
C ARG A 102 -7.65 11.97 -6.71
N VAL A 103 -6.49 11.87 -6.08
CA VAL A 103 -5.78 13.02 -5.49
C VAL A 103 -4.93 13.68 -6.57
N GLU A 104 -5.11 14.98 -6.79
CA GLU A 104 -4.16 15.81 -7.52
C GLU A 104 -3.19 16.52 -6.55
N VAL A 105 -2.05 16.98 -7.08
CA VAL A 105 -1.05 17.74 -6.30
C VAL A 105 -1.63 19.03 -5.68
N GLY A 106 -2.71 19.58 -6.26
CA GLY A 106 -3.39 20.77 -5.74
C GLY A 106 -4.20 20.54 -4.46
N ASP A 107 -4.52 19.28 -4.11
CA ASP A 107 -5.37 18.93 -2.97
C ASP A 107 -4.55 18.68 -1.68
N VAL A 108 -3.22 18.73 -1.79
CA VAL A 108 -2.26 18.38 -0.73
C VAL A 108 -1.79 19.61 0.04
N SER A 109 -1.77 19.50 1.37
CA SER A 109 -1.25 20.52 2.29
C SER A 109 -0.17 19.93 3.21
N VAL A 110 1.10 20.26 2.96
CA VAL A 110 2.26 19.70 3.68
C VAL A 110 2.70 20.58 4.85
N GLY A 111 2.91 19.97 6.02
CA GLY A 111 3.28 20.61 7.28
C GLY A 111 4.49 19.96 7.95
N GLY A 112 5.61 19.86 7.23
CA GLY A 112 6.84 19.21 7.72
C GLY A 112 6.80 17.70 7.53
N ASP A 113 6.56 16.97 8.62
CA ASP A 113 6.46 15.50 8.64
C ASP A 113 5.01 14.99 8.78
N ALA A 114 4.05 15.90 8.68
CA ALA A 114 2.62 15.62 8.54
C ALA A 114 2.07 16.31 7.28
N ALA A 115 1.01 15.76 6.71
CA ALA A 115 0.26 16.39 5.62
C ALA A 115 -1.22 16.04 5.69
N THR A 116 -2.07 16.85 5.07
CA THR A 116 -3.46 16.48 4.77
C THR A 116 -3.73 16.52 3.28
N VAL A 117 -4.71 15.72 2.85
CA VAL A 117 -5.27 15.74 1.49
C VAL A 117 -6.77 15.96 1.60
N ARG A 118 -7.27 16.98 0.91
CA ARG A 118 -8.68 17.36 0.97
C ARG A 118 -9.56 16.39 0.18
N CYS A 119 -10.75 16.09 0.69
CA CYS A 119 -11.82 15.41 -0.06
C CYS A 119 -12.92 16.41 -0.45
N ASP A 120 -13.69 16.11 -1.50
CA ASP A 120 -14.83 16.95 -1.95
C ASP A 120 -15.97 17.08 -0.91
N ILE A 121 -16.05 16.16 0.06
CA ILE A 121 -17.16 16.04 1.00
C ILE A 121 -16.63 16.07 2.44
N ASP A 122 -16.26 17.27 2.90
CA ASP A 122 -15.91 17.70 4.27
C ASP A 122 -14.84 16.90 5.07
N GLY A 123 -14.35 15.77 4.57
CA GLY A 123 -13.25 14.98 5.13
C GLY A 123 -11.88 15.33 4.56
N GLU A 124 -10.83 14.89 5.25
CA GLU A 124 -9.44 14.95 4.79
C GLU A 124 -8.73 13.61 5.13
N PHE A 125 -7.89 13.09 4.23
CA PHE A 125 -6.92 12.07 4.61
C PHE A 125 -5.78 12.75 5.37
N ALA A 126 -5.32 12.14 6.46
CA ALA A 126 -4.09 12.55 7.14
C ALA A 126 -2.93 11.63 6.76
N LEU A 127 -1.74 12.18 6.56
CA LEU A 127 -0.51 11.43 6.30
C LEU A 127 0.61 11.86 7.24
N VAL A 128 1.50 10.91 7.51
CA VAL A 128 2.73 11.09 8.30
C VAL A 128 3.93 10.64 7.48
N ARG A 129 5.09 11.27 7.68
CA ARG A 129 6.37 10.86 7.10
C ARG A 129 7.05 9.85 8.03
N GLU A 130 7.28 8.64 7.55
CA GLU A 130 8.11 7.62 8.19
C GLU A 130 9.46 7.50 7.47
N ASP A 131 10.41 6.73 8.01
CA ASP A 131 11.75 6.51 7.42
C ASP A 131 11.71 5.98 5.97
N ALA A 132 10.60 5.31 5.58
CA ALA A 132 10.37 4.76 4.24
C ALA A 132 9.59 5.69 3.29
N GLY A 133 9.28 6.93 3.72
CA GLY A 133 8.48 7.90 2.97
C GLY A 133 7.11 8.16 3.61
N TRP A 134 6.19 8.73 2.84
CA TRP A 134 4.84 9.04 3.32
C TRP A 134 3.99 7.78 3.55
N ARG A 135 3.14 7.85 4.58
CA ARG A 135 2.17 6.83 4.99
C ARG A 135 0.84 7.45 5.35
N VAL A 136 -0.26 6.75 5.03
CA VAL A 136 -1.60 7.21 5.36
C VAL A 136 -1.94 6.89 6.81
N ASP A 137 -2.19 7.92 7.61
CA ASP A 137 -2.44 7.84 9.04
C ASP A 137 -3.93 7.80 9.38
N VAL A 138 -4.76 8.48 8.56
CA VAL A 138 -6.22 8.35 8.56
C VAL A 138 -6.67 7.92 7.16
N PRO A 139 -7.09 6.65 6.95
CA PRO A 139 -7.27 6.04 5.63
C PRO A 139 -8.62 6.34 4.97
N TYR A 140 -9.35 7.36 5.42
CA TYR A 140 -10.63 7.76 4.84
C TYR A 140 -10.94 9.25 5.03
N CYS A 141 -11.79 9.78 4.14
CA CYS A 141 -12.52 11.02 4.37
C CYS A 141 -13.55 10.77 5.48
N ASN A 142 -13.40 11.39 6.66
CA ASN A 142 -14.45 11.40 7.69
C ASN A 142 -15.69 12.17 7.19
N HIS A 143 -16.88 11.80 7.68
CA HIS A 143 -18.17 12.22 7.12
C HIS A 143 -19.22 12.58 8.19
#